data_AF-A0A960RW87-F1
#
_entry.id   AF-A0A960RW87-F1
#
_cell.length_a   1.000
_cell.length_b   1.000
_cell.length_c   1.000
_cell.angle_alpha   90.00
_cell.angle_beta   90.00
_cell.angle_gamma   90.00
#
_symmetry.space_group_name_H-M   'P 1'
#
loop_
_entity.id
_entity.type
_entity.pdbx_description
1 polymer ?
#
loop_
_entity_poly.entity_id
_entity_poly.type
_entity_poly.pdbx_seq_one_letter_code
_entity_poly.pdbx_strand_id
1 'polypeptide(L)'
;MTSEITDSRLHLSQEGCLEPNQGKVYIYNVGGTAFTFSEETVRSIGSISTNILASMYSGEHGEGDRFVEINPVIFQKWFEPYIRHGILPDESSIIDGQERQFILVAAEALGFTEIQEHLIGSQCPETAFSPAEWIKYYGEEKLKELGIDLSDSPSVPRELLEELDKPSPYFDGKKVSETAKLFFIPKGLTLNNMGELAKSPIEGNKVEKGYWYMCSLIEQKHGDIPVQKSYWVLMTTDVIPDSRGKRRDEQLALASRVEGYDAPNLLEAVVCNYVNYVESGMRLFGVEPWTYTCCNEEPINVLKLIVGAFASDGLVVNSNRDIAYIGIAGVRRK
;
A
#
# COMPACT_ATOMS: atom_id res chain seq x y z
N MET A 1 -23.11 7.50 -46.07
CA MET A 1 -23.38 6.55 -44.98
C MET A 1 -23.12 7.28 -43.68
N THR A 2 -24.17 7.89 -43.13
CA THR A 2 -24.16 8.51 -41.80
C THR A 2 -24.44 7.40 -40.81
N SER A 3 -23.44 6.99 -40.03
CA SER A 3 -23.64 6.10 -38.89
C SER A 3 -24.41 6.89 -37.82
N GLU A 4 -25.60 6.41 -37.47
CA GLU A 4 -26.32 6.86 -36.29
C GLU A 4 -25.46 6.61 -35.06
N ILE A 5 -25.16 7.68 -34.32
CA ILE A 5 -24.62 7.59 -32.97
C ILE A 5 -25.80 7.23 -32.08
N THR A 6 -25.90 5.96 -31.69
CA THR A 6 -26.86 5.50 -30.69
C THR A 6 -26.45 6.03 -29.32
N ASP A 7 -27.41 6.68 -28.67
CA ASP A 7 -27.32 7.32 -27.36
C ASP A 7 -27.04 6.27 -26.26
N SER A 8 -25.77 6.13 -25.84
CA SER A 8 -25.31 5.15 -24.86
C SER A 8 -25.57 5.62 -23.42
N ARG A 9 -26.85 5.77 -23.09
CA ARG A 9 -27.33 6.14 -21.75
C ARG A 9 -27.62 4.92 -20.89
N LEU A 10 -27.46 5.08 -19.57
CA LEU A 10 -27.98 4.11 -18.61
C LEU A 10 -29.52 4.23 -18.60
N HIS A 11 -30.20 3.30 -19.26
CA HIS A 11 -31.66 3.32 -19.40
C HIS A 11 -32.28 2.14 -18.65
N LEU A 12 -33.20 2.41 -17.73
CA LEU A 12 -34.09 1.38 -17.21
C LEU A 12 -35.26 1.23 -18.19
N SER A 13 -35.43 0.05 -18.79
CA SER A 13 -36.63 -0.26 -19.59
C SER A 13 -37.57 -1.16 -18.78
N GLN A 14 -38.85 -0.78 -18.77
CA GLN A 14 -40.01 -1.33 -18.04
C GLN A 14 -39.98 -2.79 -17.57
N GLU A 15 -40.64 -2.99 -16.41
CA GLU A 15 -41.09 -4.27 -15.83
C GLU A 15 -41.69 -5.21 -16.90
N GLY A 16 -40.94 -6.23 -17.29
CA GLY A 16 -41.51 -7.42 -17.91
C GLY A 16 -41.96 -8.37 -16.80
N CYS A 17 -43.27 -8.51 -16.58
CA CYS A 17 -43.78 -9.64 -15.80
C CYS A 17 -43.47 -10.92 -16.59
N LEU A 18 -42.40 -11.61 -16.21
CA LEU A 18 -42.24 -13.02 -16.52
C LEU A 18 -43.36 -13.79 -15.77
N GLU A 19 -43.66 -15.00 -16.24
CA GLU A 19 -44.81 -15.81 -15.81
C GLU A 19 -45.13 -15.75 -14.29
N PRO A 20 -46.40 -15.93 -13.87
CA PRO A 20 -46.91 -15.60 -12.52
C PRO A 20 -46.22 -16.22 -11.29
N ASN A 21 -45.19 -17.06 -11.48
CA ASN A 21 -44.38 -17.66 -10.41
C ASN A 21 -42.88 -17.28 -10.45
N GLN A 22 -42.44 -16.44 -11.39
CA GLN A 22 -41.07 -15.94 -11.46
C GLN A 22 -41.05 -14.53 -10.87
N GLY A 23 -40.39 -14.35 -9.72
CA GLY A 23 -40.35 -13.06 -9.01
C GLY A 23 -39.94 -11.87 -9.88
N LYS A 24 -40.13 -10.63 -9.39
CA LYS A 24 -39.80 -9.42 -10.17
C LYS A 24 -38.34 -9.44 -10.62
N VAL A 25 -38.11 -9.13 -11.89
CA VAL A 25 -36.79 -8.98 -12.50
C VAL A 25 -36.59 -7.53 -12.93
N TYR A 26 -35.40 -7.00 -12.68
CA TYR A 26 -34.99 -5.66 -13.04
C TYR A 26 -34.00 -5.71 -14.20
N ILE A 27 -34.21 -4.87 -15.22
CA ILE A 27 -33.34 -4.76 -16.39
C ILE A 27 -32.64 -3.41 -16.37
N TYR A 28 -31.31 -3.42 -16.28
CA TYR A 28 -30.46 -2.24 -16.36
C TYR A 28 -29.75 -2.23 -17.70
N ASN A 29 -29.98 -1.23 -18.53
CA ASN A 29 -29.21 -1.05 -19.76
C ASN A 29 -27.98 -0.19 -19.46
N VAL A 30 -26.78 -0.75 -19.58
CA VAL A 30 -25.51 -0.07 -19.37
C VAL A 30 -24.76 -0.04 -20.70
N GLY A 31 -24.58 1.16 -21.28
CA GLY A 31 -23.89 1.34 -22.56
C GLY A 31 -24.46 0.48 -23.70
N GLY A 32 -25.79 0.29 -23.74
CA GLY A 32 -26.46 -0.54 -24.76
C GLY A 32 -26.57 -2.03 -24.41
N THR A 33 -25.98 -2.48 -23.31
CA THR A 33 -26.04 -3.89 -22.86
C THR A 33 -27.00 -4.05 -21.69
N ALA A 34 -27.95 -4.98 -21.82
CA ALA A 34 -28.95 -5.25 -20.78
C ALA A 34 -28.43 -6.24 -19.72
N PHE A 35 -28.52 -5.85 -18.45
CA PHE A 35 -28.19 -6.66 -17.27
C PHE A 35 -29.46 -6.94 -16.47
N THR A 36 -29.67 -8.20 -16.08
CA THR A 36 -30.88 -8.64 -15.37
C THR A 36 -30.58 -9.05 -13.93
N PHE A 37 -31.33 -8.50 -12.98
CA PHE A 37 -31.20 -8.82 -11.55
C PHE A 37 -32.55 -9.20 -10.95
N SER A 38 -32.55 -10.14 -10.01
CA SER A 38 -33.76 -10.46 -9.26
C SER A 38 -34.06 -9.36 -8.25
N GLU A 39 -35.31 -9.23 -7.85
CA GLU A 39 -35.70 -8.34 -6.76
C GLU A 39 -34.95 -8.60 -5.45
N GLU A 40 -34.65 -9.87 -5.17
CA GLU A 40 -33.85 -10.25 -4.00
C GLU A 40 -32.43 -9.67 -4.08
N THR A 41 -31.77 -9.79 -5.24
CA THR A 41 -30.44 -9.19 -5.46
C THR A 41 -30.48 -7.67 -5.32
N VAL A 42 -31.48 -7.00 -5.91
CA VAL A 42 -31.61 -5.54 -5.78
C VAL A 42 -31.84 -5.12 -4.32
N ARG A 43 -32.63 -5.89 -3.56
CA ARG A 43 -32.90 -5.65 -2.14
C ARG A 43 -31.72 -5.98 -1.23
N SER A 44 -30.88 -6.98 -1.56
CA SER A 44 -29.74 -7.35 -0.73
C SER A 44 -28.64 -6.27 -0.72
N ILE A 45 -28.60 -5.43 -1.74
CA ILE A 45 -27.71 -4.25 -1.83
C ILE A 45 -28.35 -3.04 -1.09
N GLY A 46 -29.56 -3.24 -0.54
CA GLY A 46 -30.54 -2.25 -0.08
C GLY A 46 -30.21 -1.44 1.17
N SER A 47 -29.02 -0.87 1.25
CA SER A 47 -28.76 0.30 2.12
C SER A 47 -27.74 1.30 1.57
N ILE A 48 -27.04 0.96 0.47
CA ILE A 48 -25.79 1.63 0.09
C ILE A 48 -25.96 2.57 -1.13
N SER A 49 -26.99 2.38 -1.97
CA SER A 49 -27.22 3.23 -3.14
C SER A 49 -28.68 3.55 -3.44
N THR A 50 -29.56 3.44 -2.43
CA THR A 50 -31.01 3.65 -2.62
C THR A 50 -31.33 5.01 -3.22
N ASN A 51 -30.53 6.06 -3.04
CA ASN A 51 -30.85 7.35 -3.67
C ASN A 51 -30.67 7.40 -5.19
N ILE A 52 -29.78 6.60 -5.79
CA ILE A 52 -29.52 6.64 -7.24
C ILE A 52 -30.26 5.50 -7.95
N LEU A 53 -30.31 4.31 -7.36
CA LEU A 53 -31.11 3.21 -7.90
C LEU A 53 -32.61 3.40 -7.62
N ALA A 54 -33.01 4.09 -6.54
CA ALA A 54 -34.43 4.40 -6.30
C ALA A 54 -34.90 5.72 -6.94
N SER A 55 -34.04 6.69 -7.24
CA SER A 55 -34.45 7.81 -8.11
C SER A 55 -34.78 7.31 -9.52
N MET A 56 -33.99 6.37 -10.05
CA MET A 56 -34.31 5.60 -11.27
C MET A 56 -35.63 4.81 -11.18
N TYR A 57 -36.10 4.49 -9.96
CA TYR A 57 -37.32 3.71 -9.69
C TYR A 57 -38.59 4.57 -9.68
N SER A 58 -38.47 5.85 -9.33
CA SER A 58 -39.63 6.74 -9.13
C SER A 58 -40.22 7.33 -10.42
N GLY A 59 -39.50 7.28 -11.54
CA GLY A 59 -39.92 7.90 -12.80
C GLY A 59 -39.97 9.44 -12.77
N GLU A 60 -39.63 10.06 -11.64
CA GLU A 60 -39.51 11.50 -11.49
C GLU A 60 -38.11 11.94 -11.94
N HIS A 61 -37.92 12.06 -13.26
CA HIS A 61 -36.71 12.69 -13.80
C HIS A 61 -36.81 14.21 -13.60
N GLY A 62 -36.05 14.74 -12.64
CA GLY A 62 -35.82 16.17 -12.54
C GLY A 62 -34.87 16.63 -13.64
N GLU A 63 -35.14 17.78 -14.26
CA GLU A 63 -34.16 18.46 -15.13
C GLU A 63 -32.88 18.73 -14.32
N GLY A 64 -31.86 17.87 -14.46
CA GLY A 64 -30.60 17.98 -13.73
C GLY A 64 -29.89 16.66 -13.41
N ASP A 65 -30.49 15.49 -13.68
CA ASP A 65 -29.87 14.21 -13.38
C ASP A 65 -28.56 14.00 -14.16
N ARG A 66 -27.47 13.69 -13.42
CA ARG A 66 -26.16 13.39 -13.98
C ARG A 66 -26.16 11.94 -14.46
N PHE A 67 -26.07 11.74 -15.77
CA PHE A 67 -25.87 10.43 -16.37
C PHE A 67 -24.39 10.08 -16.37
N VAL A 68 -24.05 8.88 -15.88
CA VAL A 68 -22.70 8.33 -16.04
C VAL A 68 -22.76 7.22 -17.06
N GLU A 69 -22.10 7.45 -18.18
CA GLU A 69 -21.92 6.46 -19.23
C GLU A 69 -20.85 5.46 -18.78
N ILE A 70 -21.30 4.27 -18.39
CA ILE A 70 -20.43 3.20 -17.90
C ILE A 70 -20.22 2.20 -19.04
N ASN A 71 -18.97 1.82 -19.27
CA ASN A 71 -18.64 0.77 -20.22
C ASN A 71 -19.24 -0.57 -19.74
N PRO A 72 -20.05 -1.27 -20.56
CA PRO A 72 -20.70 -2.52 -20.15
C PRO A 72 -19.72 -3.62 -19.76
N VAL A 73 -18.52 -3.65 -20.35
CA VAL A 73 -17.46 -4.61 -19.98
C VAL A 73 -16.96 -4.34 -18.56
N ILE A 74 -16.77 -3.06 -18.21
CA ILE A 74 -16.40 -2.67 -16.85
C ILE A 74 -17.54 -3.03 -15.89
N PHE A 75 -18.79 -2.74 -16.25
CA PHE A 75 -19.96 -3.07 -15.42
C PHE A 75 -20.05 -4.57 -15.13
N GLN A 76 -19.97 -5.40 -16.18
CA GLN A 76 -20.00 -6.86 -16.08
C GLN A 76 -18.88 -7.43 -15.22
N LYS A 77 -17.69 -6.83 -15.29
CA LYS A 77 -16.49 -7.32 -14.62
C LYS A 77 -16.40 -6.86 -13.17
N TRP A 78 -16.79 -5.61 -12.89
CA TRP A 78 -16.57 -4.98 -11.60
C TRP A 78 -17.82 -4.86 -10.74
N PHE A 79 -18.94 -4.53 -11.35
CA PHE A 79 -20.14 -4.18 -10.62
C PHE A 79 -21.08 -5.38 -10.50
N GLU A 80 -21.26 -6.14 -11.58
CA GLU A 80 -22.16 -7.29 -11.60
C GLU A 80 -21.80 -8.38 -10.55
N PRO A 81 -20.53 -8.81 -10.37
CA PRO A 81 -20.19 -9.83 -9.38
C PRO A 81 -20.44 -9.33 -7.94
N TYR A 82 -20.13 -8.06 -7.69
CA TYR A 82 -20.40 -7.43 -6.40
C TYR A 82 -21.90 -7.32 -6.13
N ILE A 83 -22.69 -6.87 -7.10
CA ILE A 83 -24.15 -6.77 -7.03
C ILE A 83 -24.78 -8.15 -6.76
N ARG A 84 -24.35 -9.19 -7.48
CA ARG A 84 -24.95 -10.53 -7.39
C ARG A 84 -24.53 -11.31 -6.15
N HIS A 85 -23.28 -11.13 -5.70
CA HIS A 85 -22.66 -12.05 -4.76
C HIS A 85 -21.93 -11.36 -3.60
N GLY A 86 -21.86 -10.03 -3.58
CA GLY A 86 -21.07 -9.28 -2.60
C GLY A 86 -19.56 -9.50 -2.74
N ILE A 87 -19.11 -10.00 -3.89
CA ILE A 87 -17.69 -10.32 -4.13
C ILE A 87 -17.02 -9.09 -4.74
N LEU A 88 -15.98 -8.57 -4.06
CA LEU A 88 -15.13 -7.54 -4.64
C LEU A 88 -14.32 -8.11 -5.80
N PRO A 89 -14.23 -7.41 -6.94
CA PRO A 89 -13.51 -7.90 -8.13
C PRO A 89 -12.00 -7.96 -7.88
N ASP A 90 -11.31 -8.87 -8.56
CA ASP A 90 -9.86 -8.97 -8.48
C ASP A 90 -9.18 -7.78 -9.18
N GLU A 91 -8.37 -7.02 -8.44
CA GLU A 91 -7.60 -5.89 -8.96
C GLU A 91 -6.56 -6.26 -10.00
N SER A 92 -6.08 -7.52 -10.01
CA SER A 92 -5.19 -8.02 -11.05
C SER A 92 -5.81 -7.91 -12.45
N SER A 93 -7.14 -7.77 -12.51
CA SER A 93 -7.86 -7.62 -13.75
C SER A 93 -7.80 -6.20 -14.33
N ILE A 94 -7.39 -5.18 -13.58
CA ILE A 94 -7.26 -3.79 -14.08
C ILE A 94 -6.06 -3.71 -15.02
N ILE A 95 -6.30 -3.30 -16.27
CA ILE A 95 -5.26 -3.29 -17.30
C ILE A 95 -4.32 -2.08 -17.12
N ASP A 96 -4.85 -0.93 -16.72
CA ASP A 96 -4.09 0.29 -16.51
C ASP A 96 -4.76 1.29 -15.54
N GLY A 97 -4.06 2.39 -15.24
CA GLY A 97 -4.57 3.45 -14.36
C GLY A 97 -5.80 4.18 -14.88
N GLN A 98 -6.05 4.17 -16.20
CA GLN A 98 -7.22 4.80 -16.80
C GLN A 98 -8.48 3.95 -16.58
N GLU A 99 -8.41 2.63 -16.77
CA GLU A 99 -9.50 1.69 -16.42
C GLU A 99 -9.87 1.84 -14.94
N ARG A 100 -8.86 1.91 -14.06
CA ARG A 100 -9.08 2.14 -12.62
C ARG A 100 -9.86 3.43 -12.34
N GLN A 101 -9.46 4.54 -12.95
CA GLN A 101 -10.12 5.82 -12.75
C GLN A 101 -11.57 5.77 -13.24
N PHE A 102 -11.84 5.08 -14.35
CA PHE A 102 -13.21 4.86 -14.81
C PHE A 102 -14.03 4.04 -13.82
N ILE A 103 -13.47 2.96 -13.25
CA ILE A 103 -14.18 2.16 -12.24
C ILE A 103 -14.45 3.00 -10.99
N LEU A 104 -13.50 3.82 -10.53
CA LEU A 104 -13.68 4.73 -9.40
C LEU A 104 -14.82 5.72 -9.61
N VAL A 105 -14.84 6.39 -10.78
CA VAL A 105 -15.91 7.34 -11.13
C VAL A 105 -17.26 6.63 -11.24
N ALA A 106 -17.29 5.43 -11.84
CA ALA A 106 -18.51 4.63 -11.93
C ALA A 106 -19.00 4.18 -10.54
N ALA A 107 -18.09 3.78 -9.66
CA ALA A 107 -18.43 3.38 -8.30
C ALA A 107 -18.94 4.56 -7.47
N GLU A 108 -18.34 5.75 -7.62
CA GLU A 108 -18.86 6.99 -7.01
C GLU A 108 -20.27 7.31 -7.49
N ALA A 109 -20.46 7.28 -8.82
CA ALA A 109 -21.73 7.60 -9.45
C ALA A 109 -22.84 6.62 -9.12
N LEU A 110 -22.51 5.37 -8.83
CA LEU A 110 -23.47 4.34 -8.45
C LEU A 110 -23.60 4.18 -6.93
N GLY A 111 -22.81 4.92 -6.14
CA GLY A 111 -22.78 4.83 -4.69
C GLY A 111 -22.18 3.53 -4.14
N PHE A 112 -21.30 2.85 -4.88
CA PHE A 112 -20.62 1.63 -4.42
C PHE A 112 -19.36 1.97 -3.60
N THR A 113 -19.56 2.41 -2.36
CA THR A 113 -18.48 2.81 -1.46
C THR A 113 -17.44 1.71 -1.23
N GLU A 114 -17.83 0.44 -1.20
CA GLU A 114 -16.93 -0.69 -0.98
C GLU A 114 -16.02 -0.93 -2.18
N ILE A 115 -16.52 -0.75 -3.40
CA ILE A 115 -15.70 -0.82 -4.61
C ILE A 115 -14.74 0.37 -4.64
N GLN A 116 -15.22 1.58 -4.27
CA GLN A 116 -14.34 2.73 -4.15
C GLN A 116 -13.25 2.50 -3.10
N GLU A 117 -13.61 2.06 -1.90
CA GLU A 117 -12.68 1.80 -0.82
C GLU A 117 -11.69 0.68 -1.17
N HIS A 118 -12.15 -0.36 -1.88
CA HIS A 118 -11.29 -1.40 -2.41
C HIS A 118 -10.26 -0.82 -3.39
N LEU A 119 -10.68 0.01 -4.33
CA LEU A 119 -9.80 0.62 -5.33
C LEU A 119 -8.89 1.73 -4.80
N ILE A 120 -9.40 2.54 -3.85
CA ILE A 120 -8.68 3.63 -3.19
C ILE A 120 -7.67 3.06 -2.19
N GLY A 121 -8.06 2.05 -1.39
CA GLY A 121 -7.14 1.33 -0.51
C GLY A 121 -5.98 0.69 -1.26
N SER A 122 -6.12 0.54 -2.57
CA SER A 122 -5.08 0.00 -3.44
C SER A 122 -4.37 1.05 -4.29
N GLN A 123 -4.64 2.34 -4.09
CA GLN A 123 -3.71 3.37 -4.52
C GLN A 123 -2.53 3.42 -3.56
N CYS A 124 -1.44 2.80 -3.98
CA CYS A 124 -0.16 3.03 -3.36
C CYS A 124 0.27 4.48 -3.67
N PRO A 125 0.62 5.32 -2.67
CA PRO A 125 1.12 6.66 -2.92
C PRO A 125 2.33 6.62 -3.85
N GLU A 126 2.46 7.59 -4.76
CA GLU A 126 3.62 7.67 -5.67
C GLU A 126 4.96 7.72 -4.92
N THR A 127 4.95 8.18 -3.67
CA THR A 127 6.13 8.27 -2.82
C THR A 127 6.47 6.98 -2.07
N ALA A 128 5.67 5.92 -2.20
CA ALA A 128 5.85 4.66 -1.49
C ALA A 128 6.69 3.67 -2.29
N PHE A 129 7.47 2.83 -1.60
CA PHE A 129 8.18 1.72 -2.25
C PHE A 129 7.28 0.48 -2.25
N SER A 130 6.50 0.27 -3.32
CA SER A 130 5.49 -0.78 -3.44
C SER A 130 6.03 -2.09 -4.04
N PRO A 131 5.21 -3.15 -4.15
CA PRO A 131 5.57 -4.35 -4.90
C PRO A 131 6.01 -4.06 -6.34
N ALA A 132 5.44 -3.05 -7.00
CA ALA A 132 5.83 -2.65 -8.35
C ALA A 132 7.28 -2.12 -8.39
N GLU A 133 7.70 -1.34 -7.40
CA GLU A 133 9.06 -0.84 -7.23
C GLU A 133 10.04 -1.99 -6.95
N TRP A 134 9.63 -3.01 -6.18
CA TRP A 134 10.44 -4.23 -6.02
C TRP A 134 10.72 -4.90 -7.36
N ILE A 135 9.70 -5.10 -8.20
CA ILE A 135 9.85 -5.68 -9.53
C ILE A 135 10.71 -4.78 -10.44
N LYS A 136 10.43 -3.47 -10.43
CA LYS A 136 11.16 -2.48 -11.22
C LYS A 136 12.67 -2.51 -10.91
N TYR A 137 13.02 -2.47 -9.63
CA TYR A 137 14.41 -2.31 -9.20
C TYR A 137 15.18 -3.62 -9.10
N TYR A 138 14.53 -4.76 -8.88
CA TYR A 138 15.22 -6.04 -8.66
C TYR A 138 14.84 -7.16 -9.63
N GLY A 139 13.72 -7.03 -10.33
CA GLY A 139 13.23 -8.01 -11.30
C GLY A 139 12.53 -9.20 -10.64
N GLU A 140 11.39 -9.58 -11.19
CA GLU A 140 10.54 -10.66 -10.66
C GLU A 140 11.29 -12.00 -10.56
N GLU A 141 12.04 -12.38 -11.60
CA GLU A 141 12.79 -13.65 -11.61
C GLU A 141 13.83 -13.71 -10.49
N LYS A 142 14.53 -12.60 -10.21
CA LYS A 142 15.54 -12.58 -9.15
C LYS A 142 14.91 -12.65 -7.77
N LEU A 143 13.81 -11.94 -7.56
CA LEU A 143 13.06 -12.00 -6.31
C LEU A 143 12.55 -13.43 -6.05
N LYS A 144 12.03 -14.09 -7.07
CA LYS A 144 11.58 -15.49 -7.01
C LYS A 144 12.73 -16.47 -6.73
N GLU A 145 13.89 -16.29 -7.37
CA GLU A 145 15.11 -17.09 -7.11
C GLU A 145 15.51 -17.02 -5.62
N LEU A 146 15.37 -15.84 -5.01
CA LEU A 146 15.68 -15.59 -3.60
C LEU A 146 14.55 -16.00 -2.64
N GLY A 147 13.45 -16.56 -3.14
CA GLY A 147 12.29 -16.96 -2.33
C GLY A 147 11.49 -15.78 -1.78
N ILE A 148 11.61 -14.58 -2.39
CA ILE A 148 10.86 -13.39 -2.01
C ILE A 148 9.54 -13.39 -2.76
N ASP A 149 8.44 -13.40 -2.00
CA ASP A 149 7.09 -13.57 -2.51
C ASP A 149 6.32 -12.24 -2.46
N LEU A 150 6.01 -11.71 -3.64
CA LEU A 150 5.19 -10.50 -3.81
C LEU A 150 3.70 -10.83 -4.03
N SER A 151 3.31 -12.11 -4.14
CA SER A 151 1.90 -12.47 -4.40
C SER A 151 1.01 -12.25 -3.18
N ASP A 152 1.58 -12.29 -1.97
CA ASP A 152 0.92 -11.99 -0.69
C ASP A 152 0.99 -10.48 -0.37
N SER A 153 0.93 -9.59 -1.36
CA SER A 153 0.99 -8.14 -1.11
C SER A 153 -0.35 -7.60 -0.62
N PRO A 154 -0.52 -7.27 0.68
CA PRO A 154 -1.71 -6.55 1.11
C PRO A 154 -1.81 -5.19 0.42
N SER A 155 -3.04 -4.72 0.18
CA SER A 155 -3.31 -3.31 -0.15
C SER A 155 -2.75 -2.39 0.93
N VAL A 156 -2.44 -1.14 0.57
CA VAL A 156 -1.95 -0.18 1.57
C VAL A 156 -3.06 0.09 2.58
N PRO A 157 -2.82 -0.15 3.88
CA PRO A 157 -3.84 0.06 4.89
C PRO A 157 -4.27 1.52 4.93
N ARG A 158 -5.59 1.77 4.84
CA ARG A 158 -6.18 3.11 4.77
C ARG A 158 -5.68 4.02 5.88
N GLU A 159 -5.48 3.48 7.07
CA GLU A 159 -5.00 4.23 8.22
C GLU A 159 -3.59 4.80 8.01
N LEU A 160 -2.75 4.12 7.22
CA LEU A 160 -1.43 4.65 6.84
C LEU A 160 -1.55 5.76 5.79
N LEU A 161 -2.46 5.62 4.83
CA LEU A 161 -2.73 6.66 3.82
C LEU A 161 -3.23 7.94 4.47
N GLU A 162 -4.22 7.83 5.36
CA GLU A 162 -4.75 8.96 6.12
C GLU A 162 -3.70 9.59 7.04
N GLU A 163 -2.71 8.82 7.50
CA GLU A 163 -1.63 9.33 8.34
C GLU A 163 -0.69 10.26 7.56
N LEU A 164 -0.45 10.02 6.27
CA LEU A 164 0.49 10.78 5.45
C LEU A 164 0.16 12.28 5.38
N ASP A 165 -1.12 12.65 5.46
CA ASP A 165 -1.59 14.04 5.42
C ASP A 165 -1.66 14.73 6.78
N LYS A 166 -1.51 13.98 7.88
CA LYS A 166 -1.55 14.54 9.23
C LYS A 166 -0.26 15.29 9.56
N PRO A 167 -0.29 16.22 10.54
CA PRO A 167 0.92 16.77 11.12
C PRO A 167 1.82 15.65 11.66
N SER A 168 3.11 15.77 11.40
CA SER A 168 4.11 14.82 11.88
C SER A 168 4.17 14.87 13.40
N PRO A 169 4.04 13.72 14.09
CA PRO A 169 4.02 13.70 15.56
C PRO A 169 5.44 13.81 16.17
N TYR A 170 6.48 13.79 15.34
CA TYR A 170 7.87 13.89 15.76
C TYR A 170 8.57 15.17 15.29
N PHE A 171 8.10 15.76 14.19
CA PHE A 171 8.80 16.85 13.51
C PHE A 171 7.88 18.06 13.37
N ASP A 172 8.08 19.03 14.25
CA ASP A 172 7.24 20.23 14.34
C ASP A 172 7.12 20.96 12.99
N GLY A 173 5.88 21.32 12.65
CA GLY A 173 5.56 22.11 11.45
C GLY A 173 5.62 21.34 10.12
N LYS A 174 5.82 20.01 10.13
CA LYS A 174 5.83 19.17 8.93
C LYS A 174 4.65 18.20 8.91
N LYS A 175 4.29 17.70 7.74
CA LYS A 175 3.41 16.54 7.56
C LYS A 175 4.18 15.23 7.71
N VAL A 176 3.45 14.14 7.96
CA VAL A 176 4.02 12.78 7.97
C VAL A 176 4.63 12.43 6.61
N SER A 177 3.97 12.75 5.49
CA SER A 177 4.50 12.56 4.13
C SER A 177 5.83 13.28 3.85
N GLU A 178 6.17 14.33 4.60
CA GLU A 178 7.44 15.05 4.46
C GLU A 178 8.57 14.47 5.32
N THR A 179 8.23 13.58 6.26
CA THR A 179 9.14 13.12 7.33
C THR A 179 9.17 11.61 7.52
N ALA A 180 8.30 10.90 6.83
CA ALA A 180 8.22 9.46 6.80
C ALA A 180 7.89 8.99 5.38
N LYS A 181 8.29 7.76 5.10
CA LYS A 181 8.04 7.11 3.82
C LYS A 181 7.43 5.74 4.06
N LEU A 182 6.53 5.37 3.15
CA LEU A 182 5.84 4.10 3.17
C LEU A 182 6.65 3.07 2.36
N PHE A 183 6.89 1.91 2.95
CA PHE A 183 7.67 0.83 2.35
C PHE A 183 6.92 -0.49 2.46
N PHE A 184 6.90 -1.24 1.37
CA PHE A 184 6.42 -2.62 1.34
C PHE A 184 7.55 -3.57 1.73
N ILE A 185 7.31 -4.42 2.74
CA ILE A 185 8.25 -5.45 3.17
C ILE A 185 7.70 -6.82 2.74
N PRO A 186 8.32 -7.47 1.73
CA PRO A 186 7.80 -8.72 1.20
C PRO A 186 8.13 -9.93 2.07
N LYS A 187 7.24 -10.92 2.03
CA LYS A 187 7.46 -12.26 2.58
C LYS A 187 8.70 -12.92 1.97
N GLY A 188 9.42 -13.69 2.79
CA GLY A 188 10.63 -14.40 2.38
C GLY A 188 11.91 -13.56 2.43
N LEU A 189 11.80 -12.24 2.55
CA LEU A 189 12.97 -11.37 2.64
C LEU A 189 13.77 -11.64 3.91
N THR A 190 15.10 -11.70 3.77
CA THR A 190 16.08 -11.88 4.86
C THR A 190 17.10 -10.74 4.82
N LEU A 191 17.89 -10.58 5.89
CA LEU A 191 19.00 -9.62 5.89
C LEU A 191 20.04 -10.00 4.83
N ASN A 192 20.40 -11.28 4.74
CA ASN A 192 21.41 -11.74 3.79
C ASN A 192 20.98 -11.46 2.34
N ASN A 193 19.74 -11.82 1.98
CA ASN A 193 19.25 -11.59 0.63
C ASN A 193 19.09 -10.10 0.31
N MET A 194 18.74 -9.26 1.30
CA MET A 194 18.70 -7.80 1.09
C MET A 194 20.08 -7.22 0.78
N GLY A 195 21.13 -7.69 1.47
CA GLY A 195 22.51 -7.31 1.17
C GLY A 195 22.93 -7.71 -0.26
N GLU A 196 22.50 -8.88 -0.73
CA GLU A 196 22.71 -9.33 -2.10
C GLU A 196 21.98 -8.46 -3.13
N LEU A 197 20.70 -8.15 -2.88
CA LEU A 197 19.87 -7.32 -3.76
C LEU A 197 20.44 -5.90 -3.91
N ALA A 198 20.90 -5.30 -2.80
CA ALA A 198 21.44 -3.94 -2.81
C ALA A 198 22.70 -3.77 -3.69
N LYS A 199 23.44 -4.85 -3.94
CA LYS A 199 24.65 -4.82 -4.81
C LYS A 199 24.32 -4.71 -6.30
N SER A 200 23.16 -5.23 -6.70
CA SER A 200 22.85 -5.48 -8.11
C SER A 200 21.39 -5.19 -8.45
N PRO A 201 20.87 -3.98 -8.16
CA PRO A 201 19.56 -3.61 -8.70
C PRO A 201 19.65 -3.46 -10.23
N ILE A 202 18.55 -3.74 -10.92
CA ILE A 202 18.38 -3.60 -12.37
C ILE A 202 18.37 -2.12 -12.78
N GLU A 203 17.75 -1.28 -11.95
CA GLU A 203 17.68 0.17 -12.10
C GLU A 203 18.12 0.85 -10.79
N GLY A 204 18.46 2.13 -10.83
CA GLY A 204 18.72 2.91 -9.61
C GLY A 204 20.14 2.79 -9.06
N ASN A 205 20.30 3.14 -7.80
CA ASN A 205 21.61 3.24 -7.15
C ASN A 205 22.00 1.91 -6.51
N LYS A 206 23.26 1.51 -6.69
CA LYS A 206 23.82 0.29 -6.07
C LYS A 206 24.84 0.60 -4.99
N VAL A 207 25.08 -0.37 -4.12
CA VAL A 207 26.18 -0.34 -3.14
C VAL A 207 27.24 -1.37 -3.51
N GLU A 208 28.48 -1.16 -3.10
CA GLU A 208 29.58 -2.04 -3.52
C GLU A 208 29.57 -3.42 -2.84
N LYS A 209 29.34 -3.46 -1.53
CA LYS A 209 29.53 -4.69 -0.72
C LYS A 209 28.24 -5.29 -0.18
N GLY A 210 27.09 -4.66 -0.44
CA GLY A 210 25.87 -4.93 0.30
C GLY A 210 26.01 -4.25 1.65
N TYR A 211 26.68 -4.90 2.60
CA TYR A 211 27.00 -4.33 3.91
C TYR A 211 28.43 -3.78 3.94
N TRP A 212 28.60 -2.57 4.48
CA TRP A 212 29.93 -2.09 4.85
C TRP A 212 30.46 -2.93 6.02
N TYR A 213 29.60 -3.24 6.99
CA TYR A 213 29.90 -4.14 8.08
C TYR A 213 28.61 -4.77 8.61
N MET A 214 28.60 -6.09 8.79
CA MET A 214 27.58 -6.80 9.54
C MET A 214 28.26 -7.60 10.65
N CYS A 215 27.85 -7.37 11.91
CA CYS A 215 28.38 -8.12 13.03
C CYS A 215 28.03 -9.61 12.88
N SER A 216 29.03 -10.50 12.98
CA SER A 216 28.85 -11.94 12.75
C SER A 216 27.84 -12.59 13.69
N LEU A 217 27.69 -12.10 14.93
CA LEU A 217 26.66 -12.58 15.85
C LEU A 217 25.25 -12.19 15.39
N ILE A 218 25.10 -11.00 14.80
CA ILE A 218 23.82 -10.55 14.24
C ILE A 218 23.52 -11.35 12.97
N GLU A 219 24.50 -11.53 12.09
CA GLU A 219 24.38 -12.37 10.89
C GLU A 219 23.97 -13.80 11.23
N GLN A 220 24.64 -14.44 12.19
CA GLN A 220 24.30 -15.80 12.61
C GLN A 220 22.88 -15.91 13.18
N LYS A 221 22.44 -14.90 13.94
CA LYS A 221 21.15 -14.96 14.66
C LYS A 221 19.98 -14.47 13.81
N HIS A 222 20.19 -13.51 12.92
CA HIS A 222 19.14 -12.80 12.20
C HIS A 222 19.30 -12.80 10.68
N GLY A 223 20.47 -13.22 10.16
CA GLY A 223 20.84 -13.13 8.75
C GLY A 223 19.85 -13.83 7.81
N ASP A 224 19.45 -15.04 8.17
CA ASP A 224 18.60 -15.92 7.35
C ASP A 224 17.17 -16.08 7.89
N ILE A 225 16.72 -15.23 8.83
CA ILE A 225 15.33 -15.28 9.32
C ILE A 225 14.43 -14.61 8.27
N PRO A 226 13.52 -15.34 7.61
CA PRO A 226 12.66 -14.76 6.58
C PRO A 226 11.46 -14.06 7.19
N VAL A 227 11.02 -12.98 6.54
CA VAL A 227 9.71 -12.37 6.80
C VAL A 227 8.61 -13.40 6.54
N GLN A 228 7.76 -13.63 7.53
CA GLN A 228 6.75 -14.69 7.46
C GLN A 228 5.52 -14.32 6.63
N LYS A 229 5.16 -13.02 6.62
CA LYS A 229 4.01 -12.46 5.91
C LYS A 229 4.41 -11.07 5.41
N SER A 230 3.97 -10.67 4.22
CA SER A 230 4.22 -9.32 3.73
C SER A 230 3.42 -8.27 4.53
N TYR A 231 3.97 -7.07 4.66
CA TYR A 231 3.35 -5.98 5.42
C TYR A 231 3.84 -4.62 4.96
N TRP A 232 3.11 -3.58 5.35
CA TRP A 232 3.49 -2.20 5.09
C TRP A 232 4.11 -1.57 6.34
N VAL A 233 5.15 -0.76 6.12
CA VAL A 233 5.76 0.05 7.17
C VAL A 233 5.81 1.51 6.76
N LEU A 234 5.38 2.39 7.65
CA LEU A 234 5.56 3.83 7.55
C LEU A 234 6.70 4.22 8.51
N MET A 235 7.89 4.47 7.96
CA MET A 235 9.10 4.73 8.75
C MET A 235 9.57 6.19 8.58
N THR A 236 9.96 6.84 9.68
CA THR A 236 10.56 8.18 9.61
C THR A 236 11.86 8.15 8.81
N THR A 237 12.09 9.20 8.02
CA THR A 237 13.26 9.29 7.12
C THR A 237 14.53 9.83 7.81
N ASP A 238 14.40 10.27 9.06
CA ASP A 238 15.50 10.58 9.99
C ASP A 238 15.13 10.02 11.37
N VAL A 239 16.08 10.04 12.31
CA VAL A 239 15.81 9.71 13.71
C VAL A 239 14.95 10.80 14.37
N ILE A 240 14.12 10.38 15.31
CA ILE A 240 13.25 11.25 16.11
C ILE A 240 14.10 12.33 16.80
N PRO A 241 13.69 13.61 16.78
CA PRO A 241 14.41 14.69 17.46
C PRO A 241 14.69 14.36 18.93
N ASP A 242 15.84 14.81 19.43
CA ASP A 242 16.33 14.58 20.79
C ASP A 242 16.53 13.11 21.20
N SER A 243 16.42 12.16 20.26
CA SER A 243 16.68 10.74 20.54
C SER A 243 18.17 10.40 20.57
N ARG A 244 19.01 11.19 19.89
CA ARG A 244 20.45 10.92 19.74
C ARG A 244 21.17 10.93 21.08
N GLY A 245 22.02 9.93 21.33
CA GLY A 245 22.83 9.81 22.55
C GLY A 245 22.06 9.42 23.81
N LYS A 246 20.75 9.16 23.71
CA LYS A 246 19.95 8.64 24.82
C LYS A 246 20.15 7.14 25.05
N ARG A 247 19.82 6.69 26.26
CA ARG A 247 19.78 5.26 26.60
C ARG A 247 18.70 4.54 25.79
N ARG A 248 18.87 3.23 25.56
CA ARG A 248 17.90 2.41 24.80
C ARG A 248 16.47 2.55 25.31
N ASP A 249 16.25 2.44 26.62
CA ASP A 249 14.93 2.56 27.24
C ASP A 249 14.27 3.92 26.97
N GLU A 250 15.04 5.01 27.07
CA GLU A 250 14.56 6.35 26.70
C GLU A 250 14.25 6.48 25.21
N GLN A 251 15.07 5.87 24.34
CA GLN A 251 14.84 5.88 22.89
C GLN A 251 13.55 5.14 22.52
N LEU A 252 13.36 3.93 23.04
CA LEU A 252 12.13 3.17 22.83
C LEU A 252 10.92 3.95 23.33
N ALA A 253 11.00 4.59 24.50
CA ALA A 253 9.93 5.43 25.02
C ALA A 253 9.61 6.64 24.12
N LEU A 254 10.61 7.23 23.45
CA LEU A 254 10.39 8.31 22.48
C LEU A 254 9.66 7.81 21.22
N ALA A 255 10.01 6.63 20.71
CA ALA A 255 9.33 6.05 19.55
C ALA A 255 7.90 5.61 19.85
N SER A 256 7.63 5.10 21.06
CA SER A 256 6.29 4.65 21.46
C SER A 256 5.45 5.75 22.14
N ARG A 257 5.91 7.01 22.14
CA ARG A 257 5.14 8.14 22.71
C ARG A 257 3.90 8.49 21.88
N VAL A 258 3.86 8.05 20.63
CA VAL A 258 2.76 8.23 19.69
C VAL A 258 2.11 6.88 19.48
N GLU A 259 0.79 6.81 19.63
CA GLU A 259 0.06 5.55 19.48
C GLU A 259 0.30 4.93 18.09
N GLY A 260 0.63 3.64 18.09
CA GLY A 260 0.88 2.86 16.88
C GLY A 260 2.27 3.04 16.26
N TYR A 261 3.12 3.91 16.80
CA TYR A 261 4.54 3.97 16.46
C TYR A 261 5.39 3.19 17.46
N ASP A 262 6.45 2.57 16.96
CA ASP A 262 7.46 1.86 17.74
C ASP A 262 8.85 2.03 17.11
N ALA A 263 9.86 1.43 17.74
CA ALA A 263 11.19 1.26 17.16
C ALA A 263 11.15 0.33 15.94
N PRO A 264 11.96 0.55 14.89
CA PRO A 264 12.07 -0.39 13.78
C PRO A 264 12.70 -1.70 14.25
N ASN A 265 12.31 -2.81 13.62
CA ASN A 265 13.08 -4.04 13.66
C ASN A 265 14.32 -3.88 12.77
N LEU A 266 15.31 -4.74 12.97
CA LEU A 266 16.59 -4.73 12.27
C LEU A 266 16.40 -4.82 10.76
N LEU A 267 15.59 -5.77 10.29
CA LEU A 267 15.30 -5.94 8.87
C LEU A 267 14.56 -4.73 8.29
N GLU A 268 13.59 -4.16 9.01
CA GLU A 268 12.85 -2.97 8.56
C GLU A 268 13.81 -1.79 8.34
N ALA A 269 14.68 -1.51 9.31
CA ALA A 269 15.66 -0.43 9.20
C ALA A 269 16.63 -0.64 8.02
N VAL A 270 17.09 -1.88 7.80
CA VAL A 270 17.97 -2.24 6.68
C VAL A 270 17.27 -2.06 5.34
N VAL A 271 16.08 -2.66 5.18
CA VAL A 271 15.31 -2.63 3.93
C VAL A 271 14.96 -1.20 3.57
N CYS A 272 14.39 -0.43 4.49
CA CYS A 272 13.99 0.95 4.23
C CYS A 272 15.18 1.83 3.83
N ASN A 273 16.37 1.63 4.42
CA ASN A 273 17.56 2.35 3.98
C ASN A 273 17.96 1.98 2.56
N TYR A 274 18.08 0.69 2.25
CA TYR A 274 18.52 0.26 0.92
C TYR A 274 17.53 0.64 -0.16
N VAL A 275 16.24 0.32 -0.01
CA VAL A 275 15.26 0.58 -1.07
C VAL A 275 15.09 2.09 -1.31
N ASN A 276 15.15 2.91 -0.26
CA ASN A 276 15.17 4.36 -0.42
C ASN A 276 16.40 4.84 -1.19
N TYR A 277 17.58 4.28 -0.91
CA TYR A 277 18.81 4.60 -1.62
C TYR A 277 18.77 4.14 -3.08
N VAL A 278 18.31 2.91 -3.35
CA VAL A 278 18.17 2.39 -4.72
C VAL A 278 17.31 3.33 -5.55
N GLU A 279 16.15 3.73 -5.03
CA GLU A 279 15.18 4.57 -5.72
C GLU A 279 15.66 6.02 -5.90
N SER A 280 16.12 6.67 -4.82
CA SER A 280 16.32 8.13 -4.79
C SER A 280 17.79 8.58 -4.68
N GLY A 281 18.70 7.67 -4.35
CA GLY A 281 20.08 7.98 -3.99
C GLY A 281 20.24 8.58 -2.59
N MET A 282 19.14 8.82 -1.87
CA MET A 282 19.17 9.36 -0.51
C MET A 282 19.41 8.25 0.52
N ARG A 283 20.24 8.54 1.51
CA ARG A 283 20.58 7.63 2.62
C ARG A 283 19.87 8.09 3.89
N LEU A 284 18.93 7.30 4.40
CA LEU A 284 18.14 7.69 5.58
C LEU A 284 19.03 7.89 6.82
N PHE A 285 19.94 6.95 7.08
CA PHE A 285 20.89 7.01 8.21
C PHE A 285 22.33 6.99 7.69
N GLY A 286 22.77 8.11 7.11
CA GLY A 286 24.07 8.27 6.45
C GLY A 286 25.27 8.51 7.38
N VAL A 287 26.41 8.84 6.76
CA VAL A 287 27.67 9.24 7.42
C VAL A 287 27.80 10.75 7.63
N GLU A 288 26.93 11.56 7.02
CA GLU A 288 26.95 13.03 7.08
C GLU A 288 25.57 13.60 7.50
N PRO A 289 25.31 13.80 8.81
CA PRO A 289 26.15 13.37 9.93
C PRO A 289 26.06 11.87 10.16
N TRP A 290 27.07 11.32 10.83
CA TRP A 290 27.08 9.91 11.21
C TRP A 290 25.83 9.58 12.03
N THR A 291 24.96 8.75 11.48
CA THR A 291 23.65 8.47 12.08
C THR A 291 23.38 6.97 12.10
N TYR A 292 22.88 6.50 13.24
CA TYR A 292 22.30 5.17 13.41
C TYR A 292 20.91 5.28 14.00
N THR A 293 20.01 4.36 13.62
CA THR A 293 18.80 4.07 14.37
C THR A 293 19.01 2.85 15.27
N CYS A 294 18.49 2.91 16.49
CA CYS A 294 18.30 1.74 17.35
C CYS A 294 17.16 0.86 16.80
N CYS A 295 17.29 -0.46 17.00
CA CYS A 295 16.28 -1.44 16.63
C CYS A 295 15.60 -2.06 17.88
N ASN A 296 14.42 -2.64 17.66
CA ASN A 296 13.54 -3.14 18.71
C ASN A 296 14.02 -4.46 19.33
N GLU A 297 14.80 -5.26 18.60
CA GLU A 297 15.25 -6.57 19.05
C GLU A 297 15.98 -6.54 20.40
N GLU A 298 15.93 -7.68 21.09
CA GLU A 298 16.66 -7.87 22.33
C GLU A 298 18.17 -7.66 22.14
N PRO A 299 18.82 -6.93 23.07
CA PRO A 299 20.25 -6.68 23.03
C PRO A 299 21.07 -7.97 22.93
N ILE A 300 22.17 -7.94 22.18
CA ILE A 300 23.18 -9.00 22.19
C ILE A 300 24.29 -8.57 23.14
N ASN A 301 24.55 -9.36 24.19
CA ASN A 301 25.54 -9.03 25.23
C ASN A 301 25.34 -7.62 25.82
N VAL A 302 24.10 -7.26 26.16
CA VAL A 302 23.68 -5.93 26.65
C VAL A 302 23.83 -4.76 25.66
N LEU A 303 24.26 -5.01 24.43
CA LEU A 303 24.41 -3.99 23.39
C LEU A 303 23.16 -3.92 22.52
N LYS A 304 22.64 -2.71 22.33
CA LYS A 304 21.47 -2.48 21.46
C LYS A 304 21.86 -2.70 20.00
N LEU A 305 20.96 -3.29 19.22
CA LEU A 305 21.15 -3.46 17.79
C LEU A 305 20.92 -2.13 17.08
N ILE A 306 21.79 -1.83 16.10
CA ILE A 306 21.76 -0.57 15.37
C ILE A 306 21.99 -0.78 13.88
N VAL A 307 21.37 0.10 13.08
CA VAL A 307 21.51 0.17 11.62
C VAL A 307 21.77 1.61 11.22
N GLY A 308 22.74 1.82 10.34
CA GLY A 308 23.03 3.15 9.78
C GLY A 308 24.46 3.27 9.29
N ALA A 309 25.05 4.45 9.46
CA ALA A 309 26.34 4.83 8.89
C ALA A 309 26.44 4.48 7.40
N PHE A 310 25.36 4.72 6.68
CA PHE A 310 25.25 4.34 5.28
C PHE A 310 26.22 5.18 4.43
N ALA A 311 27.15 4.50 3.75
CA ALA A 311 28.08 5.05 2.77
C ALA A 311 27.97 4.33 1.40
N SER A 312 28.88 4.63 0.47
CA SER A 312 28.97 3.95 -0.85
C SER A 312 29.13 2.43 -0.74
N ASP A 313 29.87 1.99 0.26
CA ASP A 313 30.19 0.57 0.46
C ASP A 313 29.00 -0.23 1.00
N GLY A 314 28.02 0.43 1.61
CA GLY A 314 26.86 -0.21 2.21
C GLY A 314 26.51 0.33 3.60
N LEU A 315 25.59 -0.38 4.26
CA LEU A 315 25.16 -0.12 5.63
C LEU A 315 26.06 -0.80 6.66
N VAL A 316 26.09 -0.23 7.85
CA VAL A 316 26.62 -0.88 9.05
C VAL A 316 25.46 -1.43 9.87
N VAL A 317 25.50 -2.75 10.11
CA VAL A 317 24.62 -3.49 11.01
C VAL A 317 25.48 -3.99 12.17
N ASN A 318 25.28 -3.42 13.35
CA ASN A 318 26.15 -3.68 14.50
C ASN A 318 25.36 -3.71 15.81
N SER A 319 26.07 -4.04 16.89
CA SER A 319 25.60 -3.86 18.26
C SER A 319 26.55 -2.91 18.97
N ASN A 320 26.02 -1.91 19.68
CA ASN A 320 26.86 -0.91 20.35
C ASN A 320 26.24 -0.43 21.66
N ARG A 321 27.03 0.27 22.47
CA ARG A 321 26.56 1.05 23.62
C ARG A 321 26.04 2.41 23.14
N ASP A 322 25.37 3.13 24.04
CA ASP A 322 24.84 4.46 23.79
C ASP A 322 25.97 5.44 23.40
N ILE A 323 26.11 5.71 22.09
CA ILE A 323 27.00 6.74 21.53
C ILE A 323 26.17 7.91 21.01
N ALA A 324 26.78 9.10 20.95
CA ALA A 324 26.14 10.36 20.57
C ALA A 324 25.45 10.34 19.19
N TYR A 325 25.83 9.41 18.32
CA TYR A 325 25.34 9.29 16.94
C TYR A 325 24.18 8.29 16.77
N ILE A 326 23.80 7.55 17.82
CA ILE A 326 22.65 6.65 17.76
C ILE A 326 21.41 7.39 18.22
N GLY A 327 20.44 7.54 17.33
CA GLY A 327 19.07 7.94 17.64
C GLY A 327 18.11 6.76 17.48
N ILE A 328 16.82 7.07 17.31
CA ILE A 328 15.78 6.08 16.99
C ILE A 328 14.82 6.64 15.95
N ALA A 329 14.55 5.87 14.90
CA ALA A 329 13.47 6.16 13.96
C ALA A 329 12.13 5.67 14.53
N GLY A 330 11.04 6.30 14.12
CA GLY A 330 9.69 5.80 14.40
C GLY A 330 9.20 4.96 13.23
N VAL A 331 8.58 3.81 13.52
CA VAL A 331 7.89 3.00 12.51
C VAL A 331 6.47 2.68 12.96
N ARG A 332 5.53 2.71 12.01
CA ARG A 332 4.17 2.20 12.18
C ARG A 332 3.93 1.08 11.18
N ARG A 333 3.41 -0.06 11.65
CA ARG A 333 3.26 -1.31 10.87
C ARG A 333 1.79 -1.66 10.69
N LYS A 334 1.43 -2.24 9.55
CA LYS A 334 0.09 -2.77 9.31
C LYS A 334 0.10 -4.00 8.39
#